data_AF-A0A077WF60-F1
#
_entry.id   AF-A0A077WF60-F1
#
_cell.length_a   1.000
_cell.length_b   1.000
_cell.length_c   1.000
_cell.angle_alpha   90.00
_cell.angle_beta   90.00
_cell.angle_gamma   90.00
#
_symmetry.space_group_name_H-M   'P 1'
#
loop_
_entity.id
_entity.type
_entity.pdbx_description
1 polymer ?
#
loop_
_entity_poly.entity_id
_entity_poly.type
_entity_poly.pdbx_seq_one_letter_code
_entity_poly.pdbx_strand_id
1 'polypeptide(L)'
;MAELDYLATIPGIPFPQIYETMMDWKTPIIAAIAYEAGIQILARIFGSSATSLSRVEAKKRGDKTTQSRSNPLMTAFCLAHNMALCIYSAVTFYNMVKGLHKARTRDAPLFDRVCDLDEFFWRDTLAYWGYLFYLSKYYEMVDTIIIVLKGRQPSFLQLFHHAGALITMWAGIRYRCTAIWMFCTFNSFIHTIMYFYYAATTVGLHPPGKQYLTSMQIAQFVVGVSLALAYLLYPGCTNSPGERFTLKINIIYVTSLVGLFANFMRKTYGRSRNDSKKKNN
;
A
#
# COMPACT_ATOMS: atom_id res chain seq x y z
N MET A 1 7.24 -8.15 34.01
CA MET A 1 7.06 -7.71 32.61
C MET A 1 8.45 -7.53 32.04
N ALA A 2 8.89 -8.41 31.15
CA ALA A 2 10.13 -8.19 30.42
C ALA A 2 9.97 -6.92 29.58
N GLU A 3 10.94 -6.01 29.60
CA GLU A 3 10.95 -4.90 28.65
C GLU A 3 10.99 -5.49 27.24
N LEU A 4 9.98 -5.19 26.43
CA LEU A 4 9.97 -5.56 25.02
C LEU A 4 11.04 -4.72 24.33
N ASP A 5 12.17 -5.34 23.98
CA ASP A 5 13.14 -4.72 23.09
C ASP A 5 12.58 -4.69 21.67
N TYR A 6 11.89 -3.59 21.37
CA TYR A 6 11.32 -3.31 20.07
C TYR A 6 12.36 -3.07 18.96
N LEU A 7 13.64 -2.97 19.29
CA LEU A 7 14.73 -2.82 18.34
C LEU A 7 15.46 -4.14 18.09
N ALA A 8 15.05 -5.23 18.75
CA ALA A 8 15.59 -6.56 18.48
C ALA A 8 15.49 -6.89 16.99
N THR A 9 16.62 -7.27 16.39
CA THR A 9 16.70 -7.59 14.97
C THR A 9 15.92 -8.87 14.69
N ILE A 10 15.10 -8.84 13.64
CA ILE A 10 14.28 -9.98 13.25
C ILE A 10 15.19 -11.06 12.65
N PRO A 11 15.12 -12.33 13.09
CA PRO A 11 15.98 -13.37 12.56
C PRO A 11 15.82 -13.58 11.04
N GLY A 12 16.93 -13.75 10.33
CA GLY A 12 16.96 -14.14 8.92
C GLY A 12 16.60 -13.06 7.91
N ILE A 13 16.29 -11.82 8.34
CA ILE A 13 15.96 -10.72 7.42
C ILE A 13 17.12 -10.36 6.50
N PRO A 14 16.83 -9.88 5.27
CA PRO A 14 17.88 -9.32 4.43
C PRO A 14 18.40 -8.01 5.01
N PHE A 15 19.70 -7.75 4.82
CA PHE A 15 20.38 -6.53 5.25
C PHE A 15 20.20 -6.20 6.75
N PRO A 16 20.52 -7.12 7.68
CA PRO A 16 20.35 -6.87 9.12
C PRO A 16 21.14 -5.63 9.59
N GLN A 17 22.24 -5.28 8.91
CA GLN A 17 23.07 -4.12 9.24
C GLN A 17 22.36 -2.76 9.12
N ILE A 18 21.27 -2.65 8.34
CA ILE A 18 20.48 -1.41 8.22
C ILE A 18 19.20 -1.46 9.04
N TYR A 19 18.91 -2.56 9.75
CA TYR A 19 17.64 -2.75 10.45
C TYR A 19 17.38 -1.65 11.47
N GLU A 20 18.37 -1.32 12.30
CA GLU A 20 18.26 -0.27 13.31
C GLU A 20 17.96 1.09 12.68
N THR A 21 18.67 1.44 11.60
CA THR A 21 18.39 2.67 10.83
C THR A 21 16.97 2.67 10.27
N MET A 22 16.52 1.54 9.71
CA MET A 22 15.16 1.42 9.16
C MET A 22 14.09 1.49 10.25
N MET A 23 14.41 1.13 11.49
CA MET A 23 13.52 1.20 12.65
C MET A 23 13.56 2.55 13.38
N ASP A 24 14.50 3.45 13.06
CA ASP A 24 14.46 4.83 13.54
C ASP A 24 13.23 5.57 12.97
N TRP A 25 12.51 6.28 13.82
CA TRP A 25 11.29 7.02 13.46
C TRP A 25 11.54 8.14 12.45
N LYS A 26 12.77 8.65 12.36
CA LYS A 26 13.17 9.67 11.39
C LYS A 26 13.21 9.09 9.98
N THR A 27 13.58 7.83 9.81
CA THR A 27 13.79 7.20 8.51
C THR A 27 12.55 7.23 7.61
N PRO A 28 11.36 6.73 8.03
CA PRO A 28 10.16 6.80 7.20
C PRO A 28 9.68 8.25 6.95
N ILE A 29 9.91 9.16 7.90
CA ILE A 29 9.51 10.57 7.75
C ILE A 29 10.40 11.28 6.74
N ILE A 30 11.72 11.16 6.89
CA ILE A 30 12.69 11.73 5.94
C ILE A 30 12.45 11.15 4.55
N ALA A 31 12.22 9.85 4.44
CA ALA A 31 11.92 9.21 3.16
C ALA A 31 10.61 9.73 2.53
N ALA A 32 9.54 9.91 3.31
CA ALA A 32 8.29 10.48 2.81
C ALA A 32 8.47 11.93 2.32
N ILE A 33 9.20 12.77 3.08
CA ILE A 33 9.50 14.15 2.70
C ILE A 33 10.38 14.19 1.45
N ALA A 34 11.44 13.39 1.42
CA ALA A 34 12.37 13.30 0.29
C ALA A 34 11.65 12.82 -0.98
N TYR A 35 10.71 11.87 -0.83
CA TYR A 35 9.86 11.41 -1.91
C TYR A 35 8.97 12.53 -2.47
N GLU A 36 8.24 13.26 -1.63
CA GLU A 36 7.38 14.35 -2.11
C GLU A 36 8.19 15.47 -2.78
N ALA A 37 9.31 15.88 -2.17
CA ALA A 37 10.21 16.88 -2.74
C ALA A 37 10.83 16.40 -4.06
N GLY A 38 11.31 15.15 -4.10
CA GLY A 38 11.90 14.54 -5.28
C GLY A 38 10.91 14.45 -6.45
N ILE A 39 9.66 14.08 -6.18
CA ILE A 39 8.62 14.04 -7.21
C ILE A 39 8.32 15.44 -7.77
N GLN A 40 8.28 16.48 -6.92
CA GLN A 40 8.08 17.86 -7.39
C GLN A 40 9.25 18.34 -8.26
N ILE A 41 10.49 18.02 -7.88
CA ILE A 41 11.69 18.36 -8.66
C ILE A 41 11.66 17.63 -10.00
N LEU A 42 11.43 16.32 -10.00
CA LEU A 42 11.34 15.52 -11.22
C LEU A 42 10.22 16.01 -12.14
N ALA A 43 9.06 16.37 -11.59
CA ALA A 43 7.96 16.90 -12.38
C ALA A 43 8.34 18.21 -13.10
N ARG A 44 9.09 19.11 -12.43
CA ARG A 44 9.62 20.34 -13.05
C ARG A 44 10.63 20.05 -14.15
N ILE A 45 11.56 19.12 -13.92
CA ILE A 45 12.61 18.77 -14.90
C ILE A 45 12.00 18.14 -16.17
N PHE A 46 11.08 17.20 -16.01
CA PHE A 46 10.53 16.44 -17.13
C PHE A 46 9.36 17.13 -17.84
N GLY A 47 9.09 18.41 -17.53
CA GLY A 47 8.05 19.21 -18.19
C GLY A 47 6.62 18.77 -17.84
N SER A 48 6.46 17.98 -16.79
CA SER A 48 5.18 17.70 -16.15
C SER A 48 4.79 18.97 -15.38
N SER A 49 4.31 20.00 -16.08
CA SER A 49 3.90 21.24 -15.44
C SER A 49 2.80 20.96 -14.40
N ALA A 50 2.66 21.80 -13.37
CA ALA A 50 1.57 21.72 -12.40
C ALA A 50 0.17 21.80 -13.06
N THR A 51 0.11 22.21 -14.33
CA THR A 51 -1.06 22.20 -15.21
C THR A 51 -1.33 20.88 -15.93
N SER A 52 -0.41 19.91 -15.91
CA SER A 52 -0.63 18.60 -16.54
C SER A 52 -1.55 17.75 -15.65
N LEU A 53 -2.75 17.49 -16.15
CA LEU A 53 -3.81 16.85 -15.39
C LEU A 53 -3.51 15.38 -15.16
N SER A 54 -3.99 14.82 -14.04
CA SER A 54 -4.00 13.36 -13.86
C SER A 54 -4.74 12.69 -15.03
N ARG A 55 -4.42 11.44 -15.38
CA ARG A 55 -5.08 10.73 -16.52
C ARG A 55 -6.61 10.84 -16.51
N VAL A 56 -7.23 10.80 -15.33
CA VAL A 56 -8.68 10.91 -15.17
C VAL A 56 -9.16 12.32 -15.51
N GLU A 57 -8.45 13.34 -15.04
CA GLU A 57 -8.80 14.74 -15.28
C GLU A 57 -8.50 15.17 -16.72
N ALA A 58 -7.38 14.72 -17.30
CA ALA A 58 -7.04 14.95 -18.71
C ALA A 58 -8.12 14.38 -19.64
N LYS A 59 -8.54 13.13 -19.40
CA LYS A 59 -9.61 12.48 -20.17
C LYS A 59 -10.94 13.22 -20.04
N LYS A 60 -11.27 13.75 -18.84
CA LYS A 60 -12.51 14.50 -18.61
C LYS A 60 -12.52 15.88 -19.27
N ARG A 61 -11.35 16.54 -19.39
CA ARG A 61 -11.22 17.84 -20.08
C ARG A 61 -11.08 17.72 -21.60
N GLY A 62 -11.16 16.51 -22.17
CA GLY A 62 -11.03 16.30 -23.61
C GLY A 62 -9.62 16.57 -24.15
N ASP A 63 -8.63 16.66 -23.27
CA ASP A 63 -7.26 16.96 -23.65
C ASP A 63 -6.61 15.70 -24.28
N LYS A 64 -6.41 15.75 -25.60
CA LYS A 64 -5.76 14.67 -26.38
C LYS A 64 -4.24 14.61 -26.13
N THR A 65 -3.69 15.54 -25.36
CA THR A 65 -2.26 15.81 -25.23
C THR A 65 -1.61 15.09 -24.04
N THR A 66 -1.89 13.80 -23.84
CA THR A 66 -1.09 12.97 -22.91
C THR A 66 -0.49 11.76 -23.62
N GLN A 67 0.24 12.02 -24.70
CA GLN A 67 1.17 11.04 -25.27
C GLN A 67 2.11 10.58 -24.15
N SER A 68 2.02 9.29 -23.81
CA SER A 68 2.96 8.67 -22.89
C SER A 68 4.34 8.72 -23.55
N ARG A 69 5.31 9.43 -22.97
CA ARG A 69 6.71 9.28 -23.39
C ARG A 69 7.15 7.88 -22.98
N SER A 70 7.10 6.93 -23.90
CA SER A 70 7.48 5.53 -23.64
C SER A 70 8.30 5.03 -24.82
N ASN A 71 9.54 4.68 -24.58
CA ASN A 71 10.39 3.96 -25.53
C ASN A 71 10.38 2.44 -25.19
N PRO A 72 10.93 1.57 -26.04
CA PRO A 72 10.96 0.12 -25.77
C PRO A 72 11.64 -0.23 -24.44
N LEU A 73 12.73 0.47 -24.09
CA LEU A 73 13.44 0.28 -22.82
C LEU A 73 12.58 0.60 -21.59
N MET A 74 11.88 1.73 -21.59
CA MET A 74 10.94 2.12 -20.53
C MET A 74 9.78 1.14 -20.42
N THR A 75 9.33 0.59 -21.56
CA THR A 75 8.26 -0.41 -21.58
C THR A 75 8.73 -1.74 -20.98
N ALA A 76 9.93 -2.20 -21.36
CA ALA A 76 10.56 -3.39 -20.78
C ALA A 76 10.82 -3.21 -19.27
N PHE A 77 11.29 -2.03 -18.86
CA PHE A 77 11.47 -1.70 -17.44
C PHE A 77 10.13 -1.73 -16.68
N CYS A 78 9.09 -1.08 -17.20
CA CYS A 78 7.77 -1.10 -16.57
C CYS A 78 7.24 -2.53 -16.46
N LEU A 79 7.40 -3.35 -17.50
CA LEU A 79 6.96 -4.75 -17.48
C LEU A 79 7.71 -5.54 -16.39
N ALA A 80 9.03 -5.46 -16.38
CA ALA A 80 9.87 -6.14 -15.38
C ALA A 80 9.52 -5.70 -13.95
N HIS A 81 9.36 -4.39 -13.74
CA HIS A 81 8.98 -3.81 -12.46
C HIS A 81 7.62 -4.33 -11.96
N ASN A 82 6.58 -4.26 -12.81
CA ASN A 82 5.24 -4.73 -12.45
C ASN A 82 5.23 -6.25 -12.23
N MET A 83 5.95 -7.03 -13.04
CA MET A 83 6.05 -8.49 -12.85
C MET A 83 6.78 -8.86 -11.56
N ALA A 84 7.87 -8.16 -11.23
CA ALA A 84 8.60 -8.37 -9.99
C ALA A 84 7.72 -8.10 -8.77
N LEU A 85 6.99 -6.97 -8.76
CA LEU A 85 6.06 -6.64 -7.68
C LEU A 85 4.85 -7.59 -7.61
N CYS A 86 4.36 -8.07 -8.75
CA CYS A 86 3.33 -9.10 -8.81
C CYS A 86 3.80 -10.40 -8.15
N ILE A 87 4.97 -10.91 -8.53
CA ILE A 87 5.53 -12.16 -7.97
C ILE A 87 5.81 -11.98 -6.47
N TYR A 88 6.44 -10.87 -6.07
CA TYR A 88 6.73 -10.57 -4.68
C TYR A 88 5.45 -10.52 -3.83
N SER A 89 4.39 -9.87 -4.33
CA SER A 89 3.11 -9.78 -3.65
C SER A 89 2.45 -11.16 -3.52
N ALA A 90 2.52 -11.99 -4.56
CA ALA A 90 1.96 -13.35 -4.54
C ALA A 90 2.68 -14.24 -3.52
N VAL A 91 4.02 -14.17 -3.48
CA VAL A 91 4.85 -14.91 -2.50
C VAL A 91 4.57 -14.44 -1.08
N THR A 92 4.46 -13.13 -0.86
CA THR A 92 4.10 -12.56 0.45
C THR A 92 2.72 -13.04 0.88
N PHE A 93 1.73 -12.97 -0.01
CA PHE A 93 0.36 -13.42 0.27
C PHE A 93 0.32 -14.90 0.65
N TYR A 94 0.96 -15.76 -0.15
CA TYR A 94 1.01 -17.20 0.10
C TYR A 94 1.59 -17.52 1.48
N ASN A 95 2.73 -16.92 1.83
CA ASN A 95 3.37 -17.18 3.12
C ASN A 95 2.57 -16.61 4.30
N MET A 96 1.96 -15.43 4.14
CA MET A 96 1.06 -14.86 5.15
C MET A 96 -0.16 -15.76 5.40
N VAL A 97 -0.80 -16.28 4.34
CA VAL A 97 -1.93 -17.21 4.47
C VAL A 97 -1.49 -18.52 5.14
N LYS A 98 -0.33 -19.06 4.76
CA LYS A 98 0.23 -20.27 5.39
C LYS A 98 0.49 -20.06 6.87
N GLY A 99 1.09 -18.93 7.27
CA GLY A 99 1.33 -18.59 8.67
C GLY A 99 0.04 -18.38 9.45
N LEU A 100 -0.94 -17.68 8.88
CA LEU A 100 -2.27 -17.50 9.49
C LEU A 100 -2.99 -18.84 9.69
N HIS A 101 -2.89 -19.75 8.71
CA HIS A 101 -3.47 -21.08 8.83
C HIS A 101 -2.84 -21.83 10.02
N LYS A 102 -1.51 -21.85 10.11
CA LYS A 102 -0.78 -22.46 11.22
C LYS A 102 -1.14 -21.82 12.57
N ALA A 103 -1.25 -20.50 12.64
CA ALA A 103 -1.65 -19.77 13.83
C ALA A 103 -3.09 -20.08 14.27
N ARG A 104 -4.00 -20.33 13.32
CA ARG A 104 -5.41 -20.64 13.58
C ARG A 104 -5.64 -22.10 13.98
N THR A 105 -4.89 -23.04 13.41
CA THR A 105 -5.06 -24.48 13.64
C THR A 105 -4.27 -25.02 14.81
N ARG A 106 -3.44 -24.20 15.47
CA ARG A 106 -2.68 -24.61 16.65
C ARG A 106 -3.59 -24.88 17.85
N ASP A 107 -3.11 -25.74 18.73
CA ASP A 107 -3.78 -26.06 19.99
C ASP A 107 -3.51 -24.95 21.02
N ALA A 108 -4.38 -23.94 21.03
CA ALA A 108 -4.32 -22.80 21.95
C ALA A 108 -5.74 -22.24 22.19
N PRO A 109 -5.98 -21.48 23.26
CA PRO A 109 -7.22 -20.74 23.45
C PRO A 109 -7.58 -19.90 22.23
N LEU A 110 -8.87 -19.75 21.93
CA LEU A 110 -9.33 -18.95 20.78
C LEU A 110 -8.81 -17.51 20.85
N PHE A 111 -8.74 -16.96 22.06
CA PHE A 111 -8.28 -15.60 22.29
C PHE A 111 -6.80 -15.42 21.93
N ASP A 112 -5.94 -16.35 22.33
CA ASP A 112 -4.51 -16.36 21.98
C ASP A 112 -4.31 -16.54 20.47
N ARG A 113 -5.19 -17.29 19.80
CA ARG A 113 -5.14 -17.46 18.33
C ARG A 113 -5.53 -16.19 17.57
N VAL A 114 -6.48 -15.42 18.09
CA VAL A 114 -6.97 -14.20 17.43
C VAL A 114 -6.06 -13.00 17.73
N CYS A 115 -5.64 -12.85 18.98
CA CYS A 115 -4.84 -11.71 19.42
C CYS A 115 -3.33 -11.95 19.40
N ASP A 116 -2.88 -13.19 19.17
CA ASP A 116 -1.47 -13.59 19.17
C ASP A 116 -0.73 -13.21 20.47
N LEU A 117 -1.34 -13.49 21.63
CA LEU A 117 -0.82 -13.07 22.93
C LEU A 117 0.53 -13.68 23.30
N ASP A 118 0.82 -14.87 22.77
CA ASP A 118 2.09 -15.56 22.93
C ASP A 118 3.09 -15.25 21.80
N GLU A 119 2.75 -14.30 20.91
CA GLU A 119 3.56 -13.85 19.78
C GLU A 119 3.97 -14.98 18.81
N PHE A 120 3.24 -16.09 18.77
CA PHE A 120 3.58 -17.22 17.91
C PHE A 120 3.58 -16.82 16.44
N PHE A 121 2.49 -16.18 15.99
CA PHE A 121 2.35 -15.78 14.61
C PHE A 121 3.31 -14.64 14.26
N TRP A 122 3.51 -13.70 15.18
CA TRP A 122 4.56 -12.69 15.09
C TRP A 122 5.93 -13.31 14.79
N ARG A 123 6.39 -14.22 15.64
CA ARG A 123 7.74 -14.80 15.56
C ARG A 123 7.90 -15.75 14.37
N ASP A 124 6.90 -16.56 14.08
CA ASP A 124 6.98 -17.62 13.07
C ASP A 124 6.86 -17.10 11.64
N THR A 125 6.06 -16.05 11.40
CA THR A 125 5.77 -15.58 10.05
C THR A 125 5.76 -14.05 9.94
N LEU A 126 5.00 -13.38 10.80
CA LEU A 126 4.60 -11.99 10.55
C LEU A 126 5.77 -11.00 10.71
N ALA A 127 6.72 -11.21 11.62
CA ALA A 127 7.86 -10.32 11.77
C ALA A 127 8.69 -10.26 10.48
N TYR A 128 9.07 -11.43 9.94
CA TYR A 128 9.88 -11.53 8.74
C TYR A 128 9.16 -10.95 7.52
N TRP A 129 7.95 -11.44 7.22
CA TRP A 129 7.19 -11.00 6.04
C TRP A 129 6.67 -9.57 6.18
N GLY A 130 6.33 -9.14 7.39
CA GLY A 130 5.94 -7.77 7.70
C GLY A 130 7.10 -6.80 7.49
N TYR A 131 8.34 -7.17 7.86
CA TYR A 131 9.52 -6.34 7.61
C TYR A 131 9.83 -6.25 6.12
N LEU A 132 9.78 -7.37 5.38
CA LEU A 132 9.90 -7.33 3.92
C LEU A 132 8.82 -6.46 3.28
N PHE A 133 7.57 -6.59 3.74
CA PHE A 133 6.45 -5.79 3.27
C PHE A 133 6.62 -4.29 3.59
N TYR A 134 7.22 -3.97 4.73
CA TYR A 134 7.64 -2.60 5.05
C TYR A 134 8.71 -2.09 4.08
N LEU A 135 9.76 -2.87 3.81
CA LEU A 135 10.79 -2.51 2.83
C LEU A 135 10.21 -2.33 1.43
N SER A 136 9.22 -3.14 1.04
CA SER A 136 8.58 -3.01 -0.28
C SER A 136 7.87 -1.66 -0.45
N LYS A 137 7.39 -1.02 0.62
CA LYS A 137 6.75 0.31 0.51
C LYS A 137 7.73 1.39 0.02
N TYR A 138 9.01 1.28 0.36
CA TYR A 138 10.05 2.16 -0.21
C TYR A 138 10.22 1.91 -1.71
N TYR A 139 10.27 0.66 -2.12
CA TYR A 139 10.44 0.30 -3.53
C TYR A 139 9.21 0.70 -4.37
N GLU A 140 8.01 0.56 -3.82
CA GLU A 140 6.75 0.93 -4.49
C GLU A 140 6.66 2.45 -4.78
N MET A 141 7.50 3.30 -4.17
CA MET A 141 7.62 4.71 -4.56
C MET A 141 8.08 4.89 -6.00
N VAL A 142 8.75 3.88 -6.58
CA VAL A 142 9.16 3.86 -7.99
C VAL A 142 7.95 3.93 -8.93
N ASP A 143 6.77 3.45 -8.54
CA ASP A 143 5.53 3.59 -9.32
C ASP A 143 5.26 5.06 -9.68
N THR A 144 5.43 5.95 -8.71
CA THR A 144 5.21 7.39 -8.87
C THR A 144 6.30 8.02 -9.73
N ILE A 145 7.55 7.57 -9.59
CA ILE A 145 8.65 8.01 -10.44
C ILE A 145 8.38 7.63 -11.91
N ILE A 146 7.92 6.40 -12.17
CA ILE A 146 7.53 5.94 -13.51
C ILE A 146 6.43 6.85 -14.10
N ILE A 147 5.44 7.24 -13.29
CA ILE A 147 4.36 8.14 -13.74
C ILE A 147 4.95 9.49 -14.22
N VAL A 148 5.83 10.09 -13.42
CA VAL A 148 6.50 11.36 -13.75
C VAL A 148 7.38 11.23 -14.99
N LEU A 149 8.21 10.18 -15.08
CA LEU A 149 9.08 9.93 -16.23
C LEU A 149 8.30 9.73 -17.53
N LYS A 150 7.08 9.21 -17.45
CA LYS A 150 6.16 9.08 -18.60
C LYS A 150 5.46 10.39 -18.96
N GLY A 151 5.85 11.51 -18.35
CA GLY A 151 5.34 12.86 -18.59
C GLY A 151 3.96 13.10 -17.99
N ARG A 152 3.64 12.46 -16.86
CA ARG A 152 2.33 12.57 -16.22
C ARG A 152 2.47 13.00 -14.76
N GLN A 153 1.48 13.73 -14.25
CA GLN A 153 1.39 14.02 -12.83
C GLN A 153 0.80 12.84 -12.05
N PRO A 154 1.44 12.41 -10.96
CA PRO A 154 0.82 11.51 -10.01
C PRO A 154 -0.39 12.18 -9.34
N SER A 155 -1.39 11.38 -8.99
CA SER A 155 -2.54 11.88 -8.26
C SER A 155 -2.18 12.14 -6.80
N PHE A 156 -2.89 13.05 -6.14
CA PHE A 156 -2.77 13.22 -4.68
C PHE A 156 -3.00 11.89 -3.93
N LEU A 157 -3.92 11.06 -4.43
CA LEU A 157 -4.19 9.73 -3.87
C LEU A 157 -2.93 8.84 -3.88
N GLN A 158 -2.19 8.82 -4.99
CA GLN A 158 -0.94 8.07 -5.11
C GLN A 158 0.09 8.56 -4.08
N LEU A 159 0.33 9.87 -4.03
CA LEU A 159 1.31 10.47 -3.11
C LEU A 159 0.96 10.19 -1.65
N PHE A 160 -0.29 10.46 -1.26
CA PHE A 160 -0.81 10.24 0.09
C PHE A 160 -0.74 8.76 0.49
N HIS A 161 -1.09 7.85 -0.42
CA HIS A 161 -1.07 6.42 -0.13
C HIS A 161 0.35 5.92 0.14
N HIS A 162 1.30 6.15 -0.77
CA HIS A 162 2.67 5.64 -0.62
C HIS A 162 3.38 6.23 0.61
N ALA A 163 3.22 7.53 0.88
CA ALA A 163 3.80 8.16 2.07
C ALA A 163 3.19 7.60 3.37
N GLY A 164 1.87 7.53 3.46
CA GLY A 164 1.20 7.03 4.68
C GLY A 164 1.40 5.53 4.90
N ALA A 165 1.49 4.72 3.84
CA ALA A 165 1.77 3.29 3.94
C ALA A 165 3.16 3.04 4.55
N LEU A 166 4.15 3.86 4.19
CA LEU A 166 5.50 3.80 4.75
C LEU A 166 5.52 4.03 6.26
N ILE A 167 4.87 5.11 6.72
CA ILE A 167 4.85 5.51 8.12
C ILE A 167 4.06 4.51 8.97
N THR A 168 2.90 4.06 8.48
CA THR A 168 2.04 3.13 9.22
C THR A 168 2.64 1.73 9.30
N MET A 169 3.32 1.25 8.24
CA MET A 169 4.04 -0.03 8.29
C MET A 169 5.26 0.04 9.20
N TRP A 170 6.00 1.15 9.22
CA TRP A 170 7.09 1.36 10.18
C TRP A 170 6.59 1.21 11.62
N ALA A 171 5.52 1.90 12.00
CA ALA A 171 4.96 1.81 13.35
C ALA A 171 4.53 0.36 13.68
N GLY A 172 3.94 -0.32 12.70
CA GLY A 172 3.60 -1.74 12.74
C GLY A 172 4.73 -2.63 13.22
N ILE A 173 5.87 -2.56 12.52
CA ILE A 173 7.05 -3.36 12.83
C ILE A 173 7.72 -2.87 14.11
N ARG A 174 7.91 -1.55 14.24
CA ARG A 174 8.61 -0.93 15.36
C ARG A 174 7.92 -1.15 16.70
N TYR A 175 6.60 -1.29 16.74
CA TYR A 175 5.86 -1.55 17.98
C TYR A 175 5.32 -2.98 18.06
N ARG A 176 5.81 -3.87 17.20
CA ARG A 176 5.44 -5.29 17.17
C ARG A 176 3.92 -5.54 17.15
N CYS A 177 3.20 -4.70 16.41
CA CYS A 177 1.74 -4.74 16.38
C CYS A 177 1.25 -5.88 15.47
N THR A 178 0.78 -6.98 16.06
CA THR A 178 0.32 -8.16 15.31
C THR A 178 -0.76 -7.81 14.28
N ALA A 179 -1.64 -6.85 14.58
CA ALA A 179 -2.71 -6.41 13.69
C ALA A 179 -2.25 -6.03 12.26
N ILE A 180 -0.97 -5.74 12.04
CA ILE A 180 -0.45 -5.46 10.69
C ILE A 180 -0.55 -6.63 9.71
N TRP A 181 -0.81 -7.84 10.19
CA TRP A 181 -1.04 -9.00 9.34
C TRP A 181 -2.16 -8.78 8.33
N MET A 182 -3.18 -8.01 8.72
CA MET A 182 -4.32 -7.68 7.86
C MET A 182 -3.87 -6.86 6.65
N PHE A 183 -2.98 -5.89 6.87
CA PHE A 183 -2.38 -5.12 5.79
C PHE A 183 -1.52 -6.01 4.93
N CYS A 184 -0.59 -6.77 5.53
CA CYS A 184 0.32 -7.62 4.77
C CYS A 184 -0.46 -8.63 3.90
N THR A 185 -1.50 -9.26 4.44
CA THR A 185 -2.27 -10.31 3.75
C THR A 185 -3.20 -9.73 2.69
N PHE A 186 -4.10 -8.81 3.06
CA PHE A 186 -5.09 -8.31 2.09
C PHE A 186 -4.44 -7.42 1.04
N ASN A 187 -3.46 -6.59 1.41
CA ASN A 187 -2.77 -5.72 0.45
C ASN A 187 -1.96 -6.55 -0.54
N SER A 188 -1.19 -7.56 -0.09
CA SER A 188 -0.41 -8.39 -1.02
C SER A 188 -1.31 -9.17 -1.98
N PHE A 189 -2.49 -9.63 -1.56
CA PHE A 189 -3.48 -10.22 -2.47
C PHE A 189 -3.92 -9.22 -3.55
N ILE A 190 -4.37 -8.03 -3.15
CA ILE A 190 -4.85 -7.02 -4.10
C ILE A 190 -3.72 -6.48 -4.97
N HIS A 191 -2.51 -6.30 -4.43
CA HIS A 191 -1.33 -5.87 -5.17
C HIS A 191 -0.90 -6.92 -6.20
N THR A 192 -1.04 -8.21 -5.90
CA THR A 192 -0.81 -9.28 -6.90
C THR A 192 -1.70 -9.05 -8.14
N ILE A 193 -3.00 -8.85 -7.93
CA ILE A 193 -3.94 -8.64 -9.03
C ILE A 193 -3.69 -7.29 -9.73
N MET A 194 -3.43 -6.22 -8.96
CA MET A 194 -3.17 -4.88 -9.48
C MET A 194 -1.91 -4.83 -10.35
N TYR A 195 -0.79 -5.38 -9.88
CA TYR A 195 0.45 -5.38 -10.64
C TYR A 195 0.39 -6.32 -11.84
N PHE A 196 -0.32 -7.44 -11.74
CA PHE A 196 -0.61 -8.27 -12.92
C PHE A 196 -1.39 -7.49 -13.97
N TYR A 197 -2.43 -6.75 -13.56
CA TYR A 197 -3.18 -5.87 -14.45
C TYR A 197 -2.29 -4.80 -15.09
N TYR A 198 -1.40 -4.16 -14.31
CA TYR A 198 -0.47 -3.16 -14.83
C TYR A 198 0.54 -3.77 -15.81
N ALA A 199 1.12 -4.94 -15.51
CA ALA A 199 2.00 -5.67 -16.41
C ALA A 199 1.29 -5.96 -17.75
N ALA A 200 0.05 -6.48 -17.72
CA ALA A 200 -0.74 -6.69 -18.92
C ALA A 200 -0.93 -5.39 -19.73
N THR A 201 -1.22 -4.26 -19.06
CA THR A 201 -1.37 -2.97 -19.75
C THR A 201 -0.07 -2.42 -20.33
N THR A 202 1.10 -2.82 -19.82
CA THR A 202 2.39 -2.39 -20.40
C THR A 202 2.65 -3.02 -21.76
N VAL A 203 2.15 -4.23 -22.02
CA VAL A 203 2.28 -4.93 -23.31
C VAL A 203 1.10 -4.65 -24.26
N GLY A 204 0.25 -3.69 -23.93
CA GLY A 204 -0.88 -3.27 -24.77
C GLY A 204 -2.18 -4.04 -24.57
N LEU A 205 -2.22 -5.00 -23.62
CA LEU A 205 -3.47 -5.67 -23.26
C LEU A 205 -4.31 -4.73 -22.40
N HIS A 206 -5.60 -4.60 -22.73
CA HIS A 206 -6.53 -3.76 -21.99
C HIS A 206 -7.66 -4.61 -21.39
N PRO A 207 -7.34 -5.47 -20.39
CA PRO A 207 -8.36 -6.32 -19.79
C PRO A 207 -9.49 -5.47 -19.20
N PRO A 208 -10.76 -5.86 -19.42
CA PRO A 208 -11.88 -5.24 -18.74
C PRO A 208 -11.77 -5.48 -17.23
N GLY A 209 -12.33 -4.58 -16.42
CA GLY A 209 -12.39 -4.77 -14.96
C GLY A 209 -11.53 -3.85 -14.10
N LYS A 210 -11.01 -2.75 -14.67
CA LYS A 210 -10.41 -1.66 -13.89
C LYS A 210 -11.32 -1.16 -12.75
N GLN A 211 -12.63 -1.14 -12.99
CA GLN A 211 -13.63 -0.78 -11.97
C GLN A 211 -13.66 -1.79 -10.81
N TYR A 212 -13.64 -3.10 -11.12
CA TYR A 212 -13.62 -4.14 -10.10
C TYR A 212 -12.35 -4.08 -9.25
N LEU A 213 -11.20 -3.78 -9.85
CA LEU A 213 -9.95 -3.57 -9.10
C LEU A 213 -10.09 -2.44 -8.08
N THR A 214 -10.62 -1.28 -8.49
CA THR A 214 -10.86 -0.16 -7.56
C THR A 214 -11.87 -0.55 -6.48
N SER A 215 -12.92 -1.32 -6.81
CA SER A 215 -13.89 -1.81 -5.82
C SER A 215 -13.25 -2.76 -4.80
N MET A 216 -12.38 -3.67 -5.24
CA MET A 216 -11.66 -4.58 -4.34
C MET A 216 -10.69 -3.82 -3.42
N GLN A 217 -10.00 -2.80 -3.92
CA GLN A 217 -9.15 -1.93 -3.11
C GLN A 217 -9.95 -1.21 -2.00
N ILE A 218 -11.12 -0.66 -2.33
CA ILE A 218 -11.99 -0.02 -1.34
C ILE A 218 -12.48 -1.03 -0.31
N ALA A 219 -12.94 -2.20 -0.77
CA ALA A 219 -13.41 -3.26 0.12
C ALA A 219 -12.31 -3.70 1.10
N GLN A 220 -11.07 -3.87 0.62
CA GLN A 220 -9.91 -4.15 1.47
C GLN A 220 -9.77 -3.11 2.58
N PHE A 221 -9.82 -1.81 2.26
CA PHE A 221 -9.61 -0.76 3.27
C PHE A 221 -10.74 -0.70 4.29
N VAL A 222 -11.99 -0.88 3.86
CA VAL A 222 -13.15 -0.92 4.76
C VAL A 222 -13.03 -2.11 5.72
N VAL A 223 -12.77 -3.30 5.20
CA VAL A 223 -12.58 -4.51 6.02
C VAL A 223 -11.39 -4.33 6.98
N GLY A 224 -10.27 -3.79 6.49
CA GLY A 224 -9.07 -3.55 7.30
C GLY A 224 -9.32 -2.58 8.46
N VAL A 225 -10.02 -1.46 8.24
CA VAL A 225 -10.36 -0.50 9.31
C VAL A 225 -11.31 -1.11 10.32
N SER A 226 -12.34 -1.84 9.87
CA SER A 226 -13.28 -2.52 10.76
C SER A 226 -12.58 -3.50 11.68
N LEU A 227 -11.67 -4.31 11.14
CA LEU A 227 -10.90 -5.26 11.94
C LEU A 227 -9.89 -4.56 12.87
N ALA A 228 -9.18 -3.53 12.40
CA ALA A 228 -8.27 -2.75 13.25
C ALA A 228 -8.99 -2.10 14.43
N LEU A 229 -10.22 -1.59 14.22
CA LEU A 229 -11.07 -1.08 15.29
C LEU A 229 -11.48 -2.20 16.26
N ALA A 230 -11.81 -3.38 15.76
CA ALA A 230 -12.08 -4.55 16.60
C ALA A 230 -10.87 -4.92 17.49
N TYR A 231 -9.65 -4.96 16.95
CA TYR A 231 -8.42 -5.20 17.73
C TYR A 231 -8.20 -4.14 18.82
N LEU A 232 -8.50 -2.87 18.52
CA LEU A 232 -8.33 -1.77 19.48
C LEU A 232 -9.35 -1.82 20.62
N LEU A 233 -10.58 -2.26 20.34
CA LEU A 233 -11.68 -2.29 21.30
C LEU A 233 -11.76 -3.60 22.09
N TYR A 234 -11.24 -4.71 21.55
CA TYR A 234 -11.31 -6.01 22.22
C TYR A 234 -10.31 -6.07 23.39
N PRO A 235 -10.77 -6.27 24.65
CA PRO A 235 -9.89 -6.27 25.82
C PRO A 235 -8.80 -7.33 25.71
N GLY A 236 -7.54 -6.96 25.96
CA GLY A 236 -6.39 -7.87 25.96
C GLY A 236 -5.72 -8.07 24.60
N CYS A 237 -6.32 -7.61 23.49
CA CYS A 237 -5.75 -7.74 22.14
C CYS A 237 -4.69 -6.67 21.82
N THR A 238 -4.66 -5.58 22.60
CA THR A 238 -3.72 -4.46 22.45
C THR A 238 -3.23 -4.00 23.82
N ASN A 239 -2.03 -4.44 24.21
CA ASN A 239 -1.57 -4.31 25.59
C ASN A 239 -0.54 -3.19 25.76
N SER A 240 0.27 -2.91 24.75
CA SER A 240 1.29 -1.86 24.83
C SER A 240 0.79 -0.50 24.34
N PRO A 241 1.33 0.62 24.88
CA PRO A 241 1.08 1.95 24.33
C PRO A 241 1.49 2.08 22.85
N GLY A 242 2.54 1.37 22.42
CA GLY A 242 3.05 1.38 21.04
C GLY A 242 2.10 0.73 20.04
N GLU A 243 1.50 -0.41 20.39
CA GLU A 243 0.47 -1.04 19.55
C GLU A 243 -0.77 -0.16 19.44
N ARG A 244 -1.21 0.45 20.55
CA ARG A 244 -2.35 1.40 20.55
C ARG A 244 -2.06 2.60 19.66
N PHE A 245 -0.85 3.15 19.72
CA PHE A 245 -0.42 4.23 18.84
C PHE A 245 -0.49 3.79 17.37
N THR A 246 0.08 2.63 17.05
CA THR A 246 0.10 2.05 15.70
C THR A 246 -1.31 1.88 15.13
N LEU A 247 -2.23 1.29 15.90
CA LEU A 247 -3.62 1.11 15.47
C LEU A 247 -4.34 2.44 15.25
N LYS A 248 -4.16 3.42 16.15
CA LYS A 248 -4.79 4.75 16.02
C LYS A 248 -4.33 5.48 14.77
N ILE A 249 -3.02 5.56 14.53
CA ILE A 249 -2.49 6.23 13.33
C ILE A 249 -2.95 5.53 12.05
N ASN A 250 -3.02 4.20 12.09
CA ASN A 250 -3.46 3.42 10.94
C ASN A 250 -4.95 3.64 10.65
N ILE A 251 -5.81 3.61 11.68
CA ILE A 251 -7.25 3.87 11.53
C ILE A 251 -7.47 5.27 10.92
N ILE A 252 -6.77 6.30 11.42
CA ILE A 252 -6.86 7.66 10.87
C ILE A 252 -6.44 7.66 9.39
N TYR A 253 -5.27 7.12 9.08
CA TYR A 253 -4.73 7.07 7.72
C TYR A 253 -5.65 6.33 6.74
N VAL A 254 -6.05 5.10 7.06
CA VAL A 254 -6.85 4.27 6.15
C VAL A 254 -8.26 4.84 6.01
N THR A 255 -8.84 5.45 7.05
CA THR A 255 -10.13 6.15 6.93
C THR A 255 -10.04 7.32 5.96
N SER A 256 -8.97 8.14 6.05
CA SER A 256 -8.72 9.19 5.05
C SER A 256 -8.55 8.62 3.65
N LEU A 257 -7.85 7.48 3.53
CA LEU A 257 -7.60 6.81 2.25
C LEU A 257 -8.90 6.29 1.60
N VAL A 258 -9.81 5.69 2.39
CA VAL A 258 -11.15 5.27 1.93
C VAL A 258 -11.90 6.46 1.34
N GLY A 259 -11.89 7.61 2.01
CA GLY A 259 -12.51 8.84 1.51
C GLY A 259 -11.95 9.29 0.16
N LEU A 260 -10.63 9.23 -0.02
CA LEU A 260 -9.97 9.57 -1.27
C LEU A 260 -10.28 8.58 -2.40
N PHE A 261 -10.30 7.28 -2.14
CA PHE A 261 -10.69 6.26 -3.12
C PHE A 261 -12.17 6.37 -3.52
N ALA A 262 -13.05 6.63 -2.56
CA ALA A 262 -14.47 6.86 -2.84
C ALA A 262 -14.66 8.10 -3.74
N ASN A 263 -13.89 9.17 -3.49
CA ASN A 263 -13.87 10.34 -4.36
C ASN A 263 -13.34 10.02 -5.77
N PHE A 264 -12.25 9.24 -5.86
CA PHE A 264 -11.69 8.79 -7.13
C PHE A 264 -12.69 7.94 -7.93
N MET A 265 -13.38 6.99 -7.29
CA MET A 265 -14.39 6.15 -7.92
C MET A 265 -15.56 7.00 -8.44
N ARG A 266 -16.07 7.93 -7.62
CA ARG A 266 -17.11 8.89 -8.03
C ARG A 266 -16.67 9.74 -9.22
N LYS A 267 -15.44 10.28 -9.22
CA LYS A 267 -14.93 11.13 -10.31
C LYS A 267 -14.65 10.36 -11.61
N THR A 268 -14.21 9.10 -11.52
CA THR A 268 -13.78 8.29 -12.68
C THR A 268 -14.92 7.51 -13.31
N TYR A 269 -15.87 7.03 -12.50
CA TYR A 269 -16.90 6.09 -12.94
C TYR A 269 -18.33 6.57 -12.64
N GLY A 270 -18.50 7.59 -11.80
CA GLY A 270 -19.81 8.22 -11.60
C GLY A 270 -20.27 8.84 -12.92
N ARG A 271 -21.34 8.28 -13.50
CA ARG A 271 -22.02 8.86 -14.67
C ARG A 271 -22.30 10.34 -14.40
N SER A 272 -21.84 11.22 -15.30
CA SER A 272 -22.37 12.57 -15.40
C SER A 272 -23.85 12.46 -15.76
N ARG A 273 -24.73 12.49 -14.76
CA ARG A 273 -26.18 12.60 -14.94
C ARG A 273 -26.58 13.88 -15.68
N ASN A 274 -25.63 14.82 -15.87
CA ASN A 274 -25.81 16.06 -16.61
C ASN A 274 -25.61 15.93 -18.13
N ASP A 275 -24.88 14.94 -18.64
CA ASP A 275 -24.68 14.80 -20.09
C ASP A 275 -25.91 14.18 -20.80
N SER A 276 -26.71 13.39 -20.08
CA SER A 276 -28.00 12.88 -20.56
C SER A 276 -29.13 13.91 -20.54
N LYS A 277 -29.01 15.00 -19.76
CA LYS A 277 -29.97 16.11 -19.78
C LYS A 277 -29.67 17.15 -20.85
N LYS A 278 -28.39 17.30 -21.24
CA LYS A 278 -27.97 18.26 -22.27
C LYS A 278 -28.11 17.75 -23.71
N LYS A 279 -28.40 16.45 -23.89
CA LYS A 279 -28.65 15.82 -25.20
C LYS A 279 -30.14 15.79 -25.59
N ASN A 280 -31.03 16.17 -24.66
CA ASN A 280 -32.49 16.17 -24.82
C ASN A 280 -33.10 17.59 -24.72
N ASN A 281 -32.28 18.65 -24.76
CA ASN A 281 -32.71 20.05 -24.84
C ASN A 281 -32.05 20.72 -26.05
#